data_AF-A0A7W7HLJ5-F1
#
_entry.id   AF-A0A7W7HLJ5-F1
#
_cell.length_a   1.000
_cell.length_b   1.000
_cell.length_c   1.000
_cell.angle_alpha   90.00
_cell.angle_beta   90.00
_cell.angle_gamma   90.00
#
_symmetry.space_group_name_H-M   'P 1'
#
loop_
_entity.id
_entity.type
_entity.pdbx_description
1 polymer ?
#
loop_
_entity_poly.entity_id
_entity_poly.type
_entity_poly.pdbx_seq_one_letter_code
_entity_poly.pdbx_strand_id
1 'polypeptide(L)'
;MAPSYLHLRIRGRGLAALADEPWVTGRRDSGLDTAVMRAGRSGGFVPQVKHRVIGAPNVCELAATEVAAAIVPRLAVPAHLEGLIVEGPALGGRTISAVVREGRHRDPNIASVLRILRTVADDIAPSLRTSRFVIAS
;
A
#
# COMPACT_ATOMS: atom_id res chain seq x y z
N MET A 1 -2.70 1.46 -6.48
CA MET A 1 -2.65 2.33 -7.66
C MET A 1 -3.09 1.52 -8.86
N ALA A 2 -3.94 2.09 -9.71
CA ALA A 2 -4.37 1.46 -10.95
C ALA A 2 -4.53 2.51 -12.04
N PRO A 3 -4.38 2.11 -13.32
CA PRO A 3 -4.69 2.97 -14.46
C PRO A 3 -6.06 3.63 -14.33
N SER A 4 -6.16 4.91 -14.66
CA SER A 4 -7.33 5.74 -14.37
C SER A 4 -8.62 5.18 -15.00
N TYR A 5 -8.51 4.60 -16.20
CA TYR A 5 -9.62 4.00 -16.94
C TYR A 5 -10.24 2.77 -16.24
N LEU A 6 -9.56 2.15 -15.26
CA LEU A 6 -10.05 0.98 -14.53
C LEU A 6 -10.79 1.34 -13.23
N HIS A 7 -10.72 2.59 -12.78
CA HIS A 7 -11.22 2.98 -11.46
C HIS A 7 -12.71 2.66 -11.28
N LEU A 8 -13.53 2.96 -12.29
CA LEU A 8 -14.96 2.65 -12.25
C LEU A 8 -15.24 1.14 -12.19
N ARG A 9 -14.46 0.33 -12.91
CA ARG A 9 -14.59 -1.13 -12.88
C ARG A 9 -14.22 -1.70 -11.52
N ILE A 10 -13.15 -1.18 -10.91
CA ILE A 10 -12.69 -1.60 -9.59
C ILE A 10 -13.72 -1.21 -8.51
N ARG A 11 -14.36 -0.04 -8.62
CA ARG A 11 -15.45 0.35 -7.70
C ARG A 11 -16.65 -0.60 -7.76
N GLY A 12 -16.99 -1.11 -8.95
CA GLY A 12 -18.11 -2.03 -9.13
C GLY A 12 -17.81 -3.50 -8.83
N ARG A 13 -16.59 -3.97 -9.14
CA ARG A 13 -16.22 -5.41 -9.05
C ARG A 13 -15.10 -5.71 -8.05
N GLY A 14 -14.63 -4.70 -7.33
CA GLY A 14 -13.46 -4.82 -6.46
C GLY A 14 -12.20 -5.20 -7.24
N LEU A 15 -11.28 -5.89 -6.55
CA LEU A 15 -9.99 -6.27 -7.11
C LEU A 15 -10.10 -7.24 -8.29
N ALA A 16 -11.18 -8.00 -8.41
CA ALA A 16 -11.39 -8.93 -9.52
C ALA A 16 -11.38 -8.24 -10.90
N ALA A 17 -11.64 -6.93 -10.94
CA ALA A 17 -11.49 -6.12 -12.16
C ALA A 17 -10.05 -6.06 -12.71
N LEU A 18 -9.06 -6.46 -11.92
CA LEU A 18 -7.63 -6.43 -12.26
C LEU A 18 -7.05 -7.82 -12.56
N ALA A 19 -7.90 -8.86 -12.70
CA ALA A 19 -7.45 -10.23 -12.88
C ALA A 19 -6.59 -10.43 -14.14
N ASP A 20 -6.96 -9.75 -15.23
CA ASP A 20 -6.29 -9.84 -16.53
C ASP A 20 -5.33 -8.67 -16.80
N GLU A 21 -5.20 -7.76 -15.84
CA GLU A 21 -4.36 -6.58 -15.97
C GLU A 21 -2.91 -6.89 -15.58
N PRO A 22 -1.92 -6.24 -16.22
CA PRO A 22 -0.52 -6.35 -15.82
C PRO A 22 -0.27 -5.74 -14.43
N TRP A 23 0.60 -6.39 -13.66
CA TRP A 23 1.00 -5.92 -12.33
C TRP A 23 2.48 -5.56 -12.25
N VAL A 24 2.77 -4.51 -11.48
CA VAL A 24 4.11 -4.17 -10.99
C VAL A 24 4.20 -4.35 -9.49
N THR A 25 5.32 -4.90 -9.03
CA THR A 25 5.58 -5.06 -7.60
C THR A 25 7.07 -5.02 -7.27
N GLY A 26 7.41 -5.26 -6.01
CA GLY A 26 8.77 -5.37 -5.51
C GLY A 26 9.50 -6.65 -5.92
N ARG A 27 10.72 -6.81 -5.40
CA ARG A 27 11.45 -8.09 -5.42
C ARG A 27 10.56 -9.20 -4.82
N ARG A 28 10.73 -10.43 -5.32
CA ARG A 28 10.07 -11.62 -4.75
C ARG A 28 10.28 -11.67 -3.24
N ASP A 29 9.25 -12.09 -2.51
CA ASP A 29 9.23 -12.23 -1.05
C ASP A 29 9.40 -10.91 -0.28
N SER A 30 9.35 -9.77 -0.97
CA SER A 30 9.26 -8.47 -0.32
C SER A 30 7.83 -8.19 0.17
N GLY A 31 7.67 -7.24 1.09
CA GLY A 31 6.34 -6.83 1.55
C GLY A 31 5.42 -6.32 0.43
N LEU A 32 5.97 -5.76 -0.66
CA LEU A 32 5.21 -5.33 -1.83
C LEU A 32 4.69 -6.55 -2.63
N ASP A 33 5.54 -7.55 -2.83
CA ASP A 33 5.18 -8.79 -3.52
C ASP A 33 4.11 -9.56 -2.71
N THR A 34 4.32 -9.70 -1.40
CA THR A 34 3.34 -10.30 -0.49
C THR A 34 2.00 -9.56 -0.53
N ALA A 35 2.01 -8.23 -0.56
CA ALA A 35 0.79 -7.43 -0.62
C ALA A 35 0.01 -7.66 -1.92
N VAL A 36 0.70 -7.70 -3.07
CA VAL A 36 0.08 -8.00 -4.37
C VAL A 36 -0.51 -9.41 -4.40
N MET A 37 0.25 -10.43 -3.95
CA MET A 37 -0.24 -11.80 -3.92
C MET A 37 -1.43 -11.98 -2.96
N ARG A 38 -1.42 -11.30 -1.82
CA ARG A 38 -2.56 -11.28 -0.89
C ARG A 38 -3.78 -10.60 -1.51
N ALA A 39 -3.58 -9.49 -2.21
CA ALA A 39 -4.65 -8.77 -2.89
C ALA A 39 -5.30 -9.64 -3.97
N GLY A 40 -4.50 -10.29 -4.81
CA GLY A 40 -4.99 -11.25 -5.81
C GLY A 40 -5.80 -12.37 -5.19
N ARG A 41 -5.27 -13.02 -4.15
CA ARG A 41 -5.98 -14.08 -3.43
C ARG A 41 -7.31 -13.60 -2.87
N SER A 42 -7.36 -12.40 -2.28
CA SER A 42 -8.60 -11.82 -1.75
C SER A 42 -9.60 -11.46 -2.85
N GLY A 43 -9.13 -11.15 -4.05
CA GLY A 43 -9.95 -10.88 -5.24
C GLY A 43 -10.27 -12.13 -6.08
N GLY A 44 -9.80 -13.31 -5.68
CA GLY A 44 -10.06 -14.56 -6.40
C GLY A 44 -9.22 -14.77 -7.68
N PHE A 45 -8.08 -14.10 -7.83
CA PHE A 45 -7.21 -14.23 -9.01
C PHE A 45 -5.72 -14.32 -8.64
N VAL A 46 -4.89 -14.76 -9.59
CA VAL A 46 -3.43 -14.75 -9.47
C VAL A 46 -2.90 -13.55 -10.26
N PRO A 47 -2.25 -12.56 -9.62
CA PRO A 47 -1.76 -11.36 -10.32
C PRO A 47 -0.72 -11.69 -11.38
N GLN A 48 -0.91 -11.18 -12.60
CA GLN A 48 0.04 -11.31 -13.69
C GLN A 48 1.18 -10.29 -13.55
N VAL A 49 2.19 -10.61 -12.72
CA VAL A 49 3.33 -9.72 -12.49
C VAL A 49 4.22 -9.64 -13.74
N LYS A 50 4.13 -8.54 -14.48
CA LYS A 50 4.97 -8.24 -15.66
C LYS A 50 6.26 -7.53 -15.29
N HIS A 51 6.24 -6.74 -14.22
CA HIS A 51 7.39 -5.94 -13.82
C HIS A 51 7.70 -6.10 -12.33
N ARG A 52 9.01 -6.17 -12.03
CA ARG A 52 9.52 -6.16 -10.66
C ARG A 52 10.62 -5.12 -10.55
N VAL A 53 10.45 -4.21 -9.60
CA VAL A 53 11.39 -3.11 -9.35
C VAL A 53 11.76 -3.06 -7.87
N ILE A 54 12.83 -2.34 -7.53
CA ILE A 54 13.31 -2.23 -6.15
C ILE A 54 12.80 -0.92 -5.55
N GLY A 55 12.09 -1.02 -4.42
CA GLY A 55 11.60 0.13 -3.66
C GLY A 55 10.21 0.60 -4.10
N ALA A 56 9.43 1.09 -3.13
CA ALA A 56 8.07 1.57 -3.38
C ALA A 56 8.00 2.80 -4.32
N PRO A 57 8.94 3.77 -4.28
CA PRO A 57 8.94 4.89 -5.24
C PRO A 57 9.00 4.42 -6.70
N ASN A 58 9.88 3.47 -7.01
CA ASN A 58 9.99 2.93 -8.38
C ASN A 58 8.72 2.18 -8.82
N VAL A 59 8.02 1.53 -7.90
CA VAL A 59 6.71 0.92 -8.19
C VAL A 59 5.68 2.02 -8.50
N CYS A 60 5.68 3.13 -7.75
CA CYS A 60 4.80 4.27 -8.02
C CYS A 60 5.09 4.90 -9.39
N GLU A 61 6.35 5.12 -9.74
CA GLU A 61 6.74 5.67 -11.05
C GLU A 61 6.32 4.76 -12.21
N LEU A 62 6.49 3.44 -12.09
CA LEU A 62 6.02 2.54 -13.15
C LEU A 62 4.48 2.47 -13.21
N ALA A 63 3.79 2.54 -12.06
CA ALA A 63 2.34 2.65 -12.04
C ALA A 63 1.85 3.97 -12.63
N ALA A 64 2.65 5.05 -12.56
CA ALA A 64 2.34 6.36 -13.11
C ALA A 64 2.25 6.36 -14.64
N THR A 65 2.89 5.39 -15.31
CA THR A 65 2.75 5.23 -16.77
C THR A 65 1.43 4.58 -17.16
N GLU A 66 0.57 4.22 -16.19
CA GLU A 66 -0.73 3.59 -16.39
C GLU A 66 -0.70 2.27 -17.19
N VAL A 67 0.46 1.62 -17.28
CA VAL A 67 0.63 0.32 -17.96
C VAL A 67 0.49 -0.87 -17.03
N ALA A 68 0.45 -0.66 -15.72
CA ALA A 68 0.35 -1.73 -14.73
C ALA A 68 -0.28 -1.27 -13.41
N ALA A 69 -1.03 -2.16 -12.77
CA ALA A 69 -1.55 -1.96 -11.43
C ALA A 69 -0.50 -2.26 -10.35
N ALA A 70 -0.64 -1.64 -9.18
CA ALA A 70 0.29 -1.77 -8.07
C ALA A 70 -0.39 -1.72 -6.70
N ILE A 71 0.14 -2.48 -5.73
CA ILE A 71 -0.15 -2.30 -4.30
C ILE A 71 1.08 -1.70 -3.62
N VAL A 72 0.91 -0.50 -3.07
CA VAL A 72 1.97 0.26 -2.39
C VAL A 72 1.43 0.85 -1.08
N PRO A 73 2.28 1.06 -0.06
CA PRO A 73 1.89 1.84 1.11
C PRO A 73 1.48 3.26 0.69
N ARG A 74 0.39 3.79 1.24
CA ARG A 74 -0.08 5.16 0.93
C ARG A 74 1.02 6.21 1.13
N LEU A 75 1.84 6.06 2.18
CA LEU A 75 2.98 6.95 2.48
C LEU A 75 4.07 6.98 1.39
N ALA A 76 4.12 5.98 0.52
CA ALA A 76 5.08 5.92 -0.58
C ALA A 76 4.57 6.57 -1.86
N VAL A 77 3.29 6.96 -1.93
CA VAL A 77 2.69 7.57 -3.12
C VAL A 77 2.99 9.07 -3.10
N PRO A 78 3.71 9.61 -4.10
CA PRO A 78 3.88 11.05 -4.27
C PRO A 78 2.52 11.75 -4.44
N ALA A 79 2.39 12.98 -3.91
CA ALA A 79 1.13 13.74 -3.95
C ALA A 79 0.55 13.89 -5.37
N HIS A 80 1.39 14.10 -6.38
CA HIS A 80 0.95 14.24 -7.78
C HIS A 80 0.42 12.93 -8.40
N LEU A 81 0.64 11.78 -7.76
CA LEU A 81 0.15 10.46 -8.19
C LEU A 81 -1.05 9.98 -7.38
N GLU A 82 -1.58 10.79 -6.46
CA GLU A 82 -2.75 10.43 -5.64
C GLU A 82 -4.00 10.16 -6.50
N GLY A 83 -4.11 10.77 -7.68
CA GLY A 83 -5.19 10.50 -8.64
C GLY A 83 -5.25 9.06 -9.15
N LEU A 84 -4.17 8.28 -9.00
CA LEU A 84 -4.11 6.85 -9.37
C LEU A 84 -4.49 5.92 -8.21
N ILE A 85 -4.73 6.46 -7.01
CA ILE A 85 -5.19 5.69 -5.87
C ILE A 85 -6.67 5.35 -6.09
N VAL A 86 -6.97 4.05 -5.99
CA VAL A 86 -8.35 3.58 -6.02
C VAL A 86 -8.82 3.43 -4.58
N GLU A 87 -9.77 4.27 -4.18
CA GLU A 87 -10.46 4.17 -2.90
C GLU A 87 -11.46 3.00 -2.90
N GLY A 88 -11.63 2.33 -1.75
CA GLY A 88 -12.63 1.27 -1.56
C GLY A 88 -12.11 -0.16 -1.35
N PRO A 89 -11.05 -0.65 -2.02
CA PRO A 89 -10.51 -1.98 -1.75
C PRO A 89 -9.94 -2.07 -0.34
N ALA A 90 -10.57 -2.87 0.53
CA ALA A 90 -10.07 -3.16 1.86
C ALA A 90 -8.86 -4.10 1.79
N LEU A 91 -7.69 -3.57 1.45
CA LEU A 91 -6.42 -4.31 1.33
C LEU A 91 -5.82 -4.69 2.70
N GLY A 92 -6.44 -4.25 3.79
CA GLY A 92 -5.93 -4.38 5.14
C GLY A 92 -4.83 -3.37 5.46
N GLY A 93 -4.25 -3.50 6.65
CA GLY A 93 -3.13 -2.68 7.11
C GLY A 93 -1.87 -3.51 7.30
N ARG A 94 -0.74 -2.81 7.44
CA ARG A 94 0.51 -3.39 7.95
C ARG A 94 0.82 -2.80 9.32
N THR A 95 1.31 -3.62 10.23
CA THR A 95 1.83 -3.14 11.52
C THR A 95 3.32 -2.86 11.39
N ILE A 96 3.75 -1.66 11.77
CA ILE A 96 5.17 -1.30 11.89
C ILE A 96 5.52 -1.41 13.37
N SER A 97 6.46 -2.31 13.70
CA SER A 97 6.91 -2.55 15.06
C SER A 97 8.38 -2.17 15.20
N ALA A 98 8.72 -1.51 16.31
CA ALA A 98 10.10 -1.30 16.71
C ALA A 98 10.49 -2.33 17.77
N VAL A 99 11.57 -3.08 17.53
CA VAL A 99 12.08 -4.09 18.46
C VAL A 99 13.35 -3.54 19.11
N VAL A 100 13.34 -3.49 20.44
CA VAL A 100 14.49 -3.06 21.25
C VAL A 100 15.00 -4.25 22.05
N ARG A 101 16.32 -4.35 22.23
CA ARG A 101 16.91 -5.37 23.09
C ARG A 101 16.48 -5.13 24.55
N GLU A 102 16.31 -6.22 25.29
CA GLU A 102 16.03 -6.16 26.72
C GLU A 102 17.11 -5.33 27.46
N GLY A 103 16.71 -4.58 28.49
CA GLY A 103 17.59 -3.64 29.21
C GLY A 103 17.87 -2.29 28.52
N ARG A 104 17.69 -2.16 27.19
CA ARG A 104 17.88 -0.89 26.46
C ARG A 104 16.60 -0.05 26.33
N HIS A 105 15.45 -0.57 26.74
CA HIS A 105 14.18 0.17 26.76
C HIS A 105 14.20 1.40 27.70
N ARG A 106 15.10 1.44 28.69
CA ARG A 106 15.32 2.58 29.59
C ARG A 106 16.33 3.61 29.06
N ASP A 107 16.95 3.33 27.91
CA ASP A 107 17.86 4.29 27.27
C ASP A 107 17.03 5.51 26.80
N PRO A 108 17.29 6.71 27.33
CA PRO A 108 16.50 7.91 27.00
C PRO A 108 16.58 8.27 25.52
N ASN A 109 17.64 7.88 24.81
CA ASN A 109 17.74 8.11 23.37
C ASN A 109 16.77 7.21 22.60
N ILE A 110 16.67 5.93 22.99
CA ILE A 110 15.74 4.98 22.37
C ILE A 110 14.29 5.40 22.65
N ALA A 111 13.99 5.78 23.90
CA ALA A 111 12.68 6.29 24.27
C ALA A 111 12.30 7.54 23.45
N SER A 112 13.26 8.45 23.24
CA SER A 112 13.06 9.67 22.44
C SER A 112 12.77 9.36 20.97
N VAL A 113 13.52 8.45 20.35
CA VAL A 113 13.30 8.03 18.96
C VAL A 113 11.92 7.38 18.81
N LEU A 114 11.54 6.47 19.72
CA LEU A 114 10.23 5.82 19.68
C LEU A 114 9.07 6.80 19.86
N ARG A 115 9.24 7.81 20.72
CA ARG A 115 8.26 8.89 20.89
C ARG A 115 8.10 9.69 19.60
N ILE A 116 9.20 10.10 18.97
CA ILE A 116 9.17 10.86 17.70
C ILE A 116 8.49 10.03 16.60
N LEU A 117 8.84 8.75 16.46
CA LEU A 117 8.21 7.87 15.48
C LEU A 117 6.69 7.74 15.70
N ARG A 118 6.23 7.70 16.95
CA ARG A 118 4.79 7.69 17.28
C ARG A 118 4.13 9.01 16.93
N THR A 119 4.73 10.15 17.30
CA THR A 119 4.20 11.48 16.94
C THR A 119 4.06 11.62 15.42
N VAL A 120 5.09 11.29 14.65
CA VAL A 120 5.03 11.31 13.18
C VAL A 120 3.96 10.36 12.65
N ALA A 121 3.84 9.16 13.23
CA ALA A 121 2.80 8.22 12.82
C ALA A 121 1.39 8.75 13.11
N ASP A 122 1.19 9.42 14.25
CA ASP A 122 -0.08 10.03 14.65
C ASP A 122 -0.44 11.23 13.76
N ASP A 123 0.52 12.05 13.35
CA ASP A 123 0.30 13.16 12.41
C ASP A 123 -0.11 12.65 11.02
N ILE A 124 0.44 11.50 10.61
CA ILE A 124 0.12 10.88 9.32
C ILE A 124 -1.18 10.06 9.42
N ALA A 125 -1.55 9.55 10.60
CA ALA A 125 -2.70 8.66 10.79
C ALA A 125 -4.06 9.21 10.33
N PRO A 126 -4.41 10.51 10.47
CA PRO A 126 -5.63 11.08 9.90
C PRO A 126 -5.73 10.87 8.38
N SER A 127 -4.62 11.04 7.65
CA SER A 127 -4.55 10.78 6.20
C SER A 127 -4.69 9.28 5.86
N LEU A 128 -4.39 8.39 6.81
CA LEU A 128 -4.52 6.93 6.66
C LEU A 128 -5.89 6.39 7.14
N ARG A 129 -6.59 7.11 8.03
CA ARG A 129 -7.91 6.71 8.61
C ARG A 129 -9.11 7.17 7.78
N THR A 130 -8.96 8.15 6.91
CA THR A 130 -10.07 8.76 6.16
C THR A 130 -10.76 7.77 5.17
N SER A 131 -10.14 6.62 4.86
CA SER A 131 -10.76 5.56 4.03
C SER A 131 -11.69 4.60 4.80
N ARG A 132 -12.21 4.96 5.98
CA ARG A 132 -12.97 4.02 6.85
C ARG A 132 -14.46 4.31 7.06
N PHE A 133 -15.10 5.21 6.31
CA PHE A 133 -16.55 5.43 6.45
C PHE A 133 -17.28 5.66 5.12
N VAL A 134 -17.99 4.63 4.66
CA VAL A 134 -19.34 4.75 4.08
C VAL A 134 -20.15 3.61 4.68
N ILE A 135 -20.98 3.91 5.69
CA ILE A 135 -22.07 3.02 6.11
C ILE A 135 -23.27 3.47 5.28
N ALA A 136 -23.66 2.66 4.29
CA ALA A 136 -24.96 2.83 3.64
C ALA A 136 -26.04 2.36 4.61
N SER A 137 -27.03 3.24 4.84
CA SER A 137 -28.26 2.99 5.60
C SER A 137 -29.20 2.04 4.88
#